data_AF-A0A356AJI4-F1
#
_entry.id   AF-A0A356AJI4-F1
#
_cell.length_a   1.000
_cell.length_b   1.000
_cell.length_c   1.000
_cell.angle_alpha   90.00
_cell.angle_beta   90.00
_cell.angle_gamma   90.00
#
_symmetry.space_group_name_H-M   'P 1'
#
loop_
_entity.id
_entity.type
_entity.pdbx_description
1 polymer ?
#
loop_
_entity_poly.entity_id
_entity_poly.type
_entity_poly.pdbx_seq_one_letter_code
_entity_poly.pdbx_strand_id
1 'polypeptide(L)'
;TLAGMVESTSGCISEHAIEHALSALHPNLPHGAGLIMISREYYALIAQKGACGERMVQMAKALGNAGAERATDFVAALVSLQKRCGVDGLKMSDYG
;
A
#
# COMPACT_ATOMS: atom_id res chain seq x y z
N THR A 1 8.66 1.46 17.06
CA THR A 1 9.30 1.51 15.72
C THR A 1 9.04 2.87 15.09
N LEU A 2 9.78 3.28 14.04
CA LEU A 2 9.54 4.57 13.38
C LEU A 2 8.12 4.70 12.80
N ALA A 3 7.61 3.62 12.20
CA ALA A 3 6.26 3.60 11.64
C ALA A 3 5.17 3.90 12.68
N GLY A 4 5.28 3.35 13.91
CA GLY A 4 4.32 3.62 14.98
C GLY A 4 4.35 5.08 15.47
N MET A 5 5.50 5.75 15.43
CA MET A 5 5.59 7.18 15.75
C MET A 5 4.89 8.03 14.68
N VAL A 6 5.06 7.69 13.40
CA VAL A 6 4.40 8.38 12.29
C VAL A 6 2.88 8.19 12.38
N GLU A 7 2.42 6.96 12.61
CA GLU A 7 1.00 6.67 12.78
C GLU A 7 0.39 7.45 13.95
N SER A 8 1.07 7.49 15.11
CA SER A 8 0.55 8.15 16.32
C SER A 8 0.53 9.68 16.24
N THR A 9 1.47 10.28 15.49
CA THR A 9 1.57 11.74 15.34
C THR A 9 0.90 12.26 14.06
N SER A 10 0.50 11.36 13.17
CA SER A 10 -0.28 11.63 11.97
C SER A 10 -1.50 10.71 11.95
N GLY A 11 -1.53 9.71 11.08
CA GLY A 11 -2.59 8.72 11.01
C GLY A 11 -2.49 7.88 9.73
N CYS A 12 -3.38 6.88 9.64
CA CYS A 12 -3.56 6.10 8.42
C CYS A 12 -4.57 6.76 7.47
N ILE A 13 -4.51 6.40 6.19
CA ILE A 13 -5.45 6.86 5.16
C ILE A 13 -6.55 5.82 4.92
N SER A 14 -7.47 6.09 3.98
CA SER A 14 -8.64 5.23 3.77
C SER A 14 -8.33 3.79 3.34
N GLU A 15 -7.11 3.49 2.86
CA GLU A 15 -6.62 2.11 2.70
C GLU A 15 -6.80 1.28 3.98
N HIS A 16 -6.42 1.85 5.13
CA HIS A 16 -6.57 1.18 6.43
C HIS A 16 -8.04 1.02 6.84
N ALA A 17 -8.87 2.03 6.57
CA ALA A 17 -10.29 1.93 6.89
C ALA A 17 -11.00 0.85 6.06
N ILE A 18 -10.62 0.70 4.78
CA ILE A 18 -11.10 -0.38 3.91
C ILE A 18 -10.66 -1.72 4.48
N GLU A 19 -9.38 -1.85 4.84
CA GLU A 19 -8.89 -3.11 5.41
C GLU A 19 -9.61 -3.46 6.71
N HIS A 20 -9.83 -2.52 7.64
CA HIS A 20 -10.56 -2.80 8.88
C HIS A 20 -11.97 -3.36 8.60
N ALA A 21 -12.63 -2.88 7.55
CA ALA A 21 -13.92 -3.42 7.12
C ALA A 21 -13.79 -4.83 6.54
N LEU A 22 -12.72 -5.11 5.77
CA LEU A 22 -12.44 -6.44 5.22
C LEU A 22 -12.18 -7.46 6.33
N SER A 23 -11.30 -7.16 7.27
CA SER A 23 -10.96 -8.08 8.37
C SER A 23 -12.10 -8.19 9.40
N ALA A 24 -12.95 -7.17 9.55
CA ALA A 24 -14.18 -7.30 10.33
C ALA A 24 -15.18 -8.28 9.70
N LEU A 25 -15.32 -8.29 8.36
CA LEU A 25 -16.20 -9.22 7.65
C LEU A 25 -15.60 -10.62 7.49
N HIS A 26 -14.27 -10.71 7.39
CA HIS A 26 -13.51 -11.93 7.22
C HIS A 26 -12.46 -12.06 8.33
N PRO A 27 -12.83 -12.47 9.56
CA PRO A 27 -11.91 -12.45 10.72
C PRO A 27 -10.64 -13.30 10.56
N ASN A 28 -10.61 -14.24 9.62
CA ASN A 28 -9.43 -15.04 9.31
C ASN A 28 -8.45 -14.32 8.36
N LEU A 29 -8.80 -13.16 7.81
CA LEU A 29 -7.93 -12.31 6.99
C LEU A 29 -6.92 -11.60 7.89
N PRO A 30 -5.62 -11.88 7.78
CA PRO A 30 -4.61 -11.12 8.52
C PRO A 30 -4.60 -9.66 8.05
N HIS A 31 -4.55 -8.73 9.01
CA HIS A 31 -4.54 -7.28 8.76
C HIS A 31 -3.60 -6.84 7.64
N GLY A 32 -2.33 -7.26 7.75
CA GLY A 32 -1.30 -6.93 6.76
C GLY A 32 -1.57 -7.53 5.38
N ALA A 33 -2.16 -8.72 5.30
CA ALA A 33 -2.52 -9.34 4.02
C ALA A 33 -3.64 -8.56 3.32
N GLY A 34 -4.64 -8.09 4.09
CA GLY A 34 -5.70 -7.21 3.59
C GLY A 34 -5.14 -5.93 2.96
N LEU A 35 -4.25 -5.22 3.68
CA LEU A 35 -3.56 -4.03 3.17
C LEU A 35 -2.79 -4.32 1.89
N ILE A 36 -1.98 -5.39 1.86
CA ILE A 36 -1.18 -5.75 0.69
C ILE A 36 -2.07 -5.97 -0.54
N MET A 37 -3.18 -6.71 -0.40
CA MET A 37 -4.06 -7.05 -1.53
C MET A 37 -4.75 -5.83 -2.16
N ILE A 38 -5.13 -4.82 -1.37
CA ILE A 38 -5.77 -3.60 -1.89
C ILE A 38 -4.76 -2.56 -2.40
N SER A 39 -3.53 -2.59 -1.89
CA SER A 39 -2.56 -1.51 -2.03
C SER A 39 -2.26 -1.10 -3.48
N ARG A 40 -2.09 -2.06 -4.41
CA ARG A 40 -1.76 -1.75 -5.81
C ARG A 40 -2.81 -0.84 -6.45
N GLU A 41 -4.08 -1.24 -6.39
CA GLU A 41 -5.17 -0.50 -7.04
C GLU A 41 -5.48 0.79 -6.29
N TYR A 42 -5.41 0.76 -4.95
CA TYR A 42 -5.59 1.95 -4.13
C TYR A 42 -4.56 3.03 -4.47
N TYR A 43 -3.26 2.70 -4.48
CA TYR A 43 -2.23 3.68 -4.80
C TYR A 43 -2.19 4.06 -6.29
N ALA A 44 -2.64 3.19 -7.20
CA ALA A 44 -2.86 3.57 -8.60
C ALA A 44 -3.93 4.66 -8.72
N LEU A 45 -5.04 4.55 -7.98
CA LEU A 45 -6.07 5.60 -7.94
C LEU A 45 -5.51 6.90 -7.36
N ILE A 46 -4.75 6.84 -6.26
CA ILE A 46 -4.12 8.03 -5.66
C ILE A 46 -3.16 8.71 -6.64
N ALA A 47 -2.33 7.93 -7.36
CA ALA A 47 -1.43 8.46 -8.38
C ALA A 47 -2.20 9.17 -9.51
N GLN A 48 -3.32 8.60 -9.96
CA GLN A 48 -4.17 9.17 -11.01
C GLN A 48 -4.86 10.47 -10.57
N LYS A 49 -5.26 10.59 -9.30
CA LYS A 49 -5.89 11.81 -8.77
C LYS A 49 -4.94 13.02 -8.75
N GLY A 50 -3.62 12.81 -8.78
CA GLY A 50 -2.62 13.88 -8.93
C GLY A 50 -2.39 14.79 -7.72
N ALA A 51 -3.16 14.66 -6.64
CA ALA A 51 -3.11 15.56 -5.48
C ALA A 51 -1.83 15.43 -4.62
N CYS A 52 -1.05 14.37 -4.77
CA CYS A 52 0.11 14.08 -3.92
C CYS A 52 1.33 13.51 -4.68
N GLY A 53 1.49 13.88 -5.96
CA GLY A 53 2.50 13.30 -6.85
C GLY A 53 3.94 13.36 -6.31
N GLU A 54 4.35 14.50 -5.73
CA GLU A 54 5.68 14.64 -5.15
C GLU A 54 5.94 13.63 -4.03
N ARG A 55 4.99 13.46 -3.09
CA ARG A 55 5.11 12.48 -2.00
C ARG A 55 5.24 11.05 -2.55
N MET A 56 4.48 10.72 -3.59
CA MET A 56 4.56 9.40 -4.23
C MET A 56 5.91 9.17 -4.89
N VAL A 57 6.49 10.17 -5.55
CA VAL A 57 7.86 10.09 -6.09
C VAL A 57 8.88 9.85 -4.98
N GLN A 58 8.76 10.54 -3.84
CA GLN A 58 9.65 10.31 -2.70
C GLN A 58 9.50 8.89 -2.13
N MET A 59 8.28 8.38 -2.03
CA MET A 59 8.06 6.99 -1.60
C MET A 59 8.66 5.99 -2.59
N ALA A 60 8.57 6.22 -3.90
CA ALA A 60 9.19 5.37 -4.91
C ALA A 60 10.72 5.32 -4.75
N LYS A 61 11.34 6.47 -4.48
CA LYS A 61 12.79 6.58 -4.20
C LYS A 61 13.16 5.83 -2.92
N ALA A 62 12.37 5.98 -1.85
CA ALA A 62 12.57 5.27 -0.59
C ALA A 62 12.45 3.74 -0.74
N LEU A 63 11.66 3.26 -1.70
CA LEU A 63 11.55 1.84 -2.06
C LEU A 63 12.68 1.33 -2.98
N GLY A 64 13.64 2.18 -3.33
CA GLY A 64 14.83 1.81 -4.11
C GLY A 64 14.80 2.24 -5.59
N ASN A 65 13.75 2.94 -6.05
CA ASN A 65 13.72 3.51 -7.40
C ASN A 65 14.28 4.94 -7.40
N ALA A 66 15.61 5.08 -7.38
CA ALA A 66 16.29 6.38 -7.30
C ALA A 66 15.93 7.34 -8.47
N GLY A 67 15.59 6.78 -9.64
CA GLY A 67 15.19 7.53 -10.84
C GLY A 67 13.70 7.80 -10.95
N ALA A 68 12.92 7.65 -9.88
CA ALA A 68 11.49 7.93 -9.94
C ALA A 68 11.21 9.42 -10.21
N GLU A 69 10.30 9.67 -11.16
CA GLU A 69 9.91 11.01 -11.60
C GLU A 69 8.38 11.20 -11.59
N ARG A 70 7.62 10.10 -11.58
CA ARG A 70 6.16 10.12 -11.66
C ARG A 70 5.55 9.40 -10.47
N ALA A 71 4.35 9.84 -10.09
CA ALA A 71 3.60 9.22 -9.01
C ALA A 71 3.37 7.71 -9.21
N THR A 72 3.18 7.27 -10.45
CA THR A 72 2.99 5.86 -10.82
C THR A 72 4.23 4.99 -10.61
N ASP A 73 5.43 5.59 -10.51
CA ASP A 73 6.67 4.86 -10.23
C ASP A 73 6.65 4.26 -8.81
N PHE A 74 5.87 4.83 -7.89
CA PHE A 74 5.63 4.24 -6.57
C PHE A 74 4.87 2.92 -6.68
N VAL A 75 3.83 2.86 -7.51
CA VAL A 75 3.03 1.64 -7.70
C VAL A 75 3.90 0.53 -8.28
N ALA A 76 4.78 0.86 -9.24
CA ALA A 76 5.74 -0.10 -9.79
C ALA A 76 6.73 -0.61 -8.73
N ALA A 77 7.29 0.29 -7.91
CA ALA A 77 8.19 -0.06 -6.83
C ALA A 77 7.51 -0.92 -5.74
N LEU A 78 6.26 -0.61 -5.39
CA LEU A 78 5.46 -1.36 -4.45
C LEU A 78 5.20 -2.80 -4.94
N VAL A 79 4.78 -2.97 -6.19
CA VAL A 79 4.57 -4.32 -6.78
C VAL A 79 5.87 -5.10 -6.85
N SER A 80 6.99 -4.44 -7.16
CA SER A 80 8.32 -5.08 -7.13
C SER A 80 8.69 -5.55 -5.72
N LEU A 81 8.42 -4.74 -4.69
CA LEU A 81 8.63 -5.12 -3.30
C LEU A 81 7.76 -6.33 -2.91
N GLN A 82 6.47 -6.33 -3.26
CA GLN A 82 5.56 -7.45 -2.97
C GLN A 82 6.07 -8.78 -3.56
N LYS A 83 6.54 -8.75 -4.81
CA LYS A 83 7.17 -9.90 -5.48
C LYS A 83 8.42 -10.39 -4.77
N ARG A 84 9.31 -9.46 -4.39
CA ARG A 84 10.54 -9.79 -3.64
C ARG A 84 10.25 -10.39 -2.26
N CYS A 85 9.13 -10.01 -1.65
CA CYS A 85 8.68 -10.55 -0.38
C CYS A 85 7.84 -11.83 -0.52
N GLY A 86 7.52 -12.28 -1.75
CA GLY A 86 6.72 -13.48 -2.01
C GLY A 86 5.24 -13.34 -1.61
N VAL A 87 4.71 -12.12 -1.56
CA VAL A 87 3.32 -11.84 -1.15
C VAL A 87 2.42 -11.39 -2.31
N ASP A 88 2.95 -11.35 -3.53
CA ASP A 88 2.19 -10.98 -4.74
C ASP A 88 1.16 -12.04 -5.17
N GLY A 89 1.23 -13.24 -4.57
CA GLY A 89 0.26 -14.32 -4.76
C GLY A 89 -0.96 -14.29 -3.83
N LEU A 90 -1.05 -13.35 -2.89
CA LEU A 90 -2.20 -13.23 -1.97
C LEU A 90 -3.48 -12.92 -2.75
N LYS A 91 -4.56 -13.66 -2.46
CA LYS A 91 -5.88 -13.46 -3.09
C LYS A 91 -6.95 -13.27 -2.04
N MET A 92 -7.83 -12.30 -2.26
CA MET A 92 -8.96 -12.05 -1.35
C MET A 92 -9.88 -13.28 -1.25
N SER A 93 -10.05 -14.00 -2.36
CA SER A 93 -10.85 -15.23 -2.44
C SER A 93 -10.40 -16.34 -1.50
N ASP A 94 -9.16 -16.29 -1.00
CA ASP A 94 -8.65 -17.29 -0.07
C ASP A 94 -9.20 -17.08 1.36
N TYR A 95 -9.91 -15.96 1.60
CA TYR A 95 -10.43 -15.54 2.91
C TYR A 95 -11.98 -15.42 2.97
N GLY A 96 -12.68 -15.70 1.88
CA GLY A 96 -14.15 -15.69 1.78
C GLY A 96 -14.65 -15.00 0.51
#